data_AF-A0A7R9FM13-F1
#
_entry.id   AF-A0A7R9FM13-F1
#
_cell.length_a   1.000
_cell.length_b   1.000
_cell.length_c   1.000
_cell.angle_alpha   90.00
_cell.angle_beta   90.00
_cell.angle_gamma   90.00
#
_symmetry.space_group_name_H-M   'P 1'
#
loop_
_entity.id
_entity.type
_entity.pdbx_description
1 polymer ?
#
loop_
_entity_poly.entity_id
_entity_poly.type
_entity_poly.pdbx_seq_one_letter_code
_entity_poly.pdbx_strand_id
1 'polypeptide(L)'
;MRHKPEVLGLIDSVQECAEAQGFQLDEIPTHSKLEQIAPPGTPYFYVELPSGEKLFHRVKKNFPLQFGREVLASSALLDMEDRADWRDCKISKEEETDLAKQFRNDFKEFDFTV
;
A
#
# COMPACT_ATOMS: atom_id res chain seq x y z
N MET A 1 -1.08 -9.76 21.93
CA MET A 1 -1.68 -10.62 20.89
C MET A 1 -1.82 -9.75 19.65
N ARG A 2 -1.17 -10.07 18.53
CA ARG A 2 -1.35 -9.27 17.30
C ARG A 2 -2.66 -9.74 16.66
N HIS A 3 -3.69 -8.91 16.64
CA HIS A 3 -4.86 -9.18 15.82
C HIS A 3 -4.41 -9.20 14.36
N LYS A 4 -4.66 -10.31 13.67
CA LYS A 4 -4.64 -10.29 12.20
C LYS A 4 -5.80 -9.39 11.79
N PRO A 5 -5.58 -8.31 11.01
CA PRO A 5 -6.70 -7.61 10.42
C PRO A 5 -7.48 -8.64 9.59
N GLU A 6 -8.76 -8.80 9.90
CA GLU A 6 -9.63 -9.66 9.10
C GLU A 6 -9.67 -9.05 7.69
N VAL A 7 -9.28 -9.85 6.70
CA VAL A 7 -9.10 -9.46 5.29
C VAL A 7 -10.34 -8.76 4.71
N LEU A 8 -11.52 -8.99 5.31
CA LEU A 8 -12.80 -8.38 4.95
C LEU A 8 -12.83 -6.85 5.05
N GLY A 9 -12.03 -6.21 5.91
CA GLY A 9 -12.09 -4.75 6.08
C GLY A 9 -11.17 -3.95 5.15
N LEU A 10 -10.35 -4.61 4.34
CA LEU A 10 -9.22 -3.95 3.67
C LEU A 10 -9.64 -3.17 2.43
N ILE A 11 -10.60 -3.69 1.65
CA ILE A 11 -11.20 -2.98 0.52
C ILE A 11 -11.94 -1.73 1.03
N ASP A 12 -12.80 -1.92 2.03
CA ASP A 12 -13.62 -0.86 2.60
C ASP A 12 -12.73 0.26 3.16
N SER A 13 -11.68 -0.08 3.92
CA SER A 13 -10.73 0.91 4.45
C SER A 13 -10.05 1.72 3.34
N VAL A 14 -9.64 1.06 2.25
CA VAL A 14 -9.00 1.73 1.11
C VAL A 14 -9.99 2.65 0.39
N GLN A 15 -11.22 2.21 0.16
CA GLN A 15 -12.27 2.99 -0.49
C GLN A 15 -12.69 4.19 0.35
N GLU A 16 -12.96 4.01 1.64
CA GLU A 16 -13.31 5.10 2.57
C GLU A 16 -12.22 6.17 2.63
N CYS A 17 -10.94 5.75 2.70
CA CYS A 17 -9.83 6.69 2.66
C CYS A 17 -9.74 7.44 1.33
N ALA A 18 -10.02 6.79 0.20
CA ALA A 18 -10.03 7.45 -1.11
C ALA A 18 -11.14 8.50 -1.19
N GLU A 19 -12.34 8.14 -0.73
CA GLU A 19 -13.49 9.05 -0.67
C GLU A 19 -13.21 10.27 0.23
N ALA A 20 -12.58 10.06 1.39
CA ALA A 20 -12.16 11.15 2.29
C ALA A 20 -11.17 12.12 1.63
N GLN A 21 -10.35 11.63 0.69
CA GLN A 21 -9.40 12.41 -0.10
C GLN A 21 -10.02 12.99 -1.39
N GLY A 22 -11.30 12.71 -1.66
CA GLY A 22 -12.05 13.27 -2.78
C GLY A 22 -11.76 12.62 -4.12
N PHE A 23 -11.37 11.35 -4.14
CA PHE A 23 -11.23 10.55 -5.36
C PHE A 23 -11.79 9.14 -5.16
N GLN A 24 -11.93 8.40 -6.26
CA GLN A 24 -12.52 7.06 -6.26
C GLN A 24 -11.54 6.06 -6.87
N LEU A 25 -11.62 4.82 -6.39
CA LEU A 25 -10.87 3.68 -6.91
C LEU A 25 -11.84 2.73 -7.60
N ASP A 26 -11.56 2.43 -8.87
CA ASP A 26 -12.32 1.47 -9.66
C ASP A 26 -11.74 0.08 -9.45
N GLU A 27 -12.58 -0.92 -9.21
CA GLU A 27 -12.15 -2.31 -9.26
C GLU A 27 -11.87 -2.71 -10.72
N ILE A 28 -10.74 -3.38 -10.94
CA ILE A 28 -10.35 -3.90 -12.25
C ILE A 28 -10.35 -5.43 -12.25
N PRO A 29 -10.61 -6.08 -13.39
CA PRO A 29 -10.61 -7.54 -13.44
C PRO A 29 -9.27 -8.13 -12.99
N THR A 30 -9.32 -9.18 -12.17
CA THR A 30 -8.14 -9.82 -11.56
C THR A 30 -7.11 -10.30 -12.58
N HIS A 31 -7.55 -10.68 -13.78
CA HIS A 31 -6.70 -11.16 -14.87
C HIS A 31 -6.31 -10.08 -15.90
N SER A 32 -6.73 -8.83 -15.70
CA SER A 32 -6.34 -7.73 -16.58
C SER A 32 -4.86 -7.40 -16.42
N LYS A 33 -4.18 -7.22 -17.56
CA LYS A 33 -2.82 -6.69 -17.59
C LYS A 33 -2.87 -5.19 -17.35
N LEU A 34 -2.05 -4.69 -16.43
CA LEU A 34 -2.06 -3.27 -16.06
C LEU A 34 -1.73 -2.37 -17.26
N GLU A 35 -0.89 -2.83 -18.18
CA GLU A 35 -0.52 -2.10 -19.40
C GLU A 35 -1.70 -1.87 -20.36
N GLN A 36 -2.74 -2.71 -20.29
CA GLN A 36 -3.97 -2.53 -21.08
C GLN A 36 -4.84 -1.40 -20.52
N ILE A 37 -4.77 -1.18 -19.20
CA ILE A 37 -5.58 -0.19 -18.47
C ILE A 37 -4.85 1.15 -18.42
N ALA A 38 -3.54 1.11 -18.19
CA ALA A 38 -2.65 2.24 -18.14
C ALA A 38 -1.53 2.11 -19.20
N PRO A 39 -1.77 2.60 -20.43
CA PRO A 39 -0.75 2.70 -21.45
C PRO A 39 0.45 3.54 -20.97
N PRO A 40 1.66 3.35 -21.54
CA PRO A 40 2.84 4.13 -21.19
C PRO A 40 2.57 5.63 -21.16
N GLY A 41 3.04 6.31 -20.09
CA GLY A 41 2.80 7.74 -19.87
C GLY A 41 1.48 8.06 -19.16
N THR A 42 0.64 7.06 -18.84
CA THR A 42 -0.54 7.26 -17.99
C THR A 42 -0.13 7.29 -16.52
N PRO A 43 -0.32 8.39 -15.77
CA PRO A 43 -0.17 8.37 -14.33
C PRO A 43 -1.39 7.71 -13.67
N TYR A 44 -1.14 6.85 -12.69
CA TYR A 44 -2.19 6.13 -11.95
C TYR A 44 -1.74 5.78 -10.53
N PHE A 45 -2.72 5.49 -9.68
CA PHE A 45 -2.55 4.74 -8.44
C PHE A 45 -3.16 3.35 -8.63
N TYR A 46 -2.49 2.33 -8.11
CA TYR A 46 -2.90 0.93 -8.21
C TYR A 46 -2.58 0.23 -6.88
N VAL A 47 -3.50 -0.60 -6.42
CA VAL A 47 -3.28 -1.46 -5.26
C VAL A 47 -3.87 -2.84 -5.51
N GLU A 48 -3.12 -3.87 -5.13
CA GLU A 48 -3.51 -5.28 -5.17
C GLU A 48 -3.57 -5.80 -3.74
N LEU A 49 -4.71 -6.38 -3.38
CA LEU A 49 -4.95 -6.84 -2.01
C LEU A 49 -4.54 -8.30 -1.84
N PRO A 50 -4.27 -8.76 -0.60
CA PRO A 50 -3.95 -10.17 -0.35
C PRO A 50 -5.02 -11.17 -0.79
N SER A 51 -6.27 -10.73 -0.89
CA SER A 51 -7.41 -11.50 -1.39
C SER A 51 -7.51 -11.53 -2.92
N GLY A 52 -6.69 -10.75 -3.62
CA GLY A 52 -6.54 -10.74 -5.08
C GLY A 52 -7.32 -9.64 -5.81
N GLU A 53 -8.16 -8.88 -5.12
CA GLU A 53 -8.85 -7.72 -5.66
C GLU A 53 -7.84 -6.63 -6.04
N LYS A 54 -8.21 -5.90 -7.08
CA LYS A 54 -7.36 -4.90 -7.72
C LYS A 54 -8.13 -3.60 -7.85
N LEU A 55 -7.61 -2.56 -7.25
CA LEU A 55 -8.20 -1.22 -7.27
C LEU A 55 -7.29 -0.27 -8.05
N PHE A 56 -7.90 0.60 -8.85
CA PHE A 56 -7.20 1.45 -9.80
C PHE A 56 -7.79 2.86 -9.83
N HIS A 57 -6.92 3.87 -9.87
CA HIS A 57 -7.32 5.25 -10.11
C HIS A 57 -6.42 5.88 -11.18
N ARG A 58 -7.01 6.30 -12.30
CA ARG A 58 -6.28 7.12 -13.29
C ARG A 58 -6.14 8.54 -12.76
N VAL A 59 -4.90 8.98 -12.54
CA VAL A 59 -4.59 10.30 -12.03
C VAL A 59 -4.76 11.34 -13.13
N LYS A 60 -5.80 12.18 -13.04
CA LYS A 60 -6.07 13.24 -14.04
C LYS A 60 -5.43 14.59 -13.68
N LYS A 61 -5.18 14.81 -12.39
CA LYS A 61 -4.69 16.06 -11.79
C LYS A 61 -3.90 15.72 -10.52
N ASN A 62 -3.79 16.66 -9.59
CA ASN A 62 -3.18 16.42 -8.27
C ASN A 62 -3.69 15.12 -7.63
N PHE A 63 -2.74 14.34 -7.09
CA PHE A 63 -3.01 13.10 -6.36
C PHE A 63 -2.21 13.13 -5.04
N PRO A 64 -2.80 12.73 -3.91
CA PRO A 64 -2.09 12.64 -2.63
C PRO A 64 -1.03 11.53 -2.69
N LEU A 65 0.23 11.90 -2.91
CA LEU A 65 1.34 10.94 -3.08
C LEU A 65 1.57 10.03 -1.87
N GLN A 66 1.09 10.42 -0.68
CA GLN A 66 1.20 9.64 0.56
C GLN A 66 -0.01 8.74 0.81
N PHE A 67 -1.02 8.75 -0.06
CA PHE A 67 -2.29 8.04 0.14
C PHE A 67 -2.12 6.58 0.56
N GLY A 68 -1.31 5.80 -0.16
CA GLY A 68 -1.11 4.40 0.17
C GLY A 68 -0.51 4.18 1.57
N ARG A 69 0.35 5.10 2.04
CA ARG A 69 0.90 5.08 3.40
C ARG A 69 -0.16 5.49 4.43
N GLU A 70 -0.92 6.54 4.16
CA GLU A 70 -1.99 7.02 5.03
C GLU A 70 -3.04 5.93 5.28
N VAL A 71 -3.44 5.22 4.22
CA VAL A 71 -4.35 4.07 4.31
C VAL A 71 -3.79 3.01 5.26
N LEU A 72 -2.54 2.56 5.04
CA LEU A 72 -1.92 1.53 5.89
C LEU A 72 -1.73 1.99 7.34
N ALA A 73 -1.36 3.25 7.54
CA ALA A 73 -1.14 3.83 8.86
C ALA A 73 -2.44 4.02 9.67
N SER A 74 -3.60 4.03 9.00
CA SER A 74 -4.89 4.24 9.64
C SER A 74 -5.14 3.29 10.81
N SER A 75 -5.93 3.78 11.78
CA SER A 75 -6.45 3.00 12.91
C SER A 75 -7.25 1.77 12.51
N ALA A 76 -7.82 1.76 11.30
CA ALA A 76 -8.53 0.61 10.75
C ALA A 76 -7.59 -0.55 10.34
N LEU A 77 -6.35 -0.27 9.95
CA LEU A 77 -5.43 -1.28 9.39
C LEU A 77 -4.27 -1.63 10.31
N LEU A 78 -3.35 -0.70 10.57
CA LEU A 78 -2.15 -0.94 11.39
C LEU A 78 -2.16 -0.22 12.73
N ASP A 79 -3.05 0.77 12.90
CA ASP A 79 -3.11 1.60 14.12
C ASP A 79 -1.76 2.28 14.42
N MET A 80 -1.23 2.96 13.40
CA MET A 80 0.08 3.61 13.40
C MET A 80 0.00 5.00 12.75
N GLU A 81 -0.96 5.81 13.20
CA GLU A 81 -1.24 7.13 12.59
C GLU A 81 -0.02 8.07 12.64
N ASP A 82 0.85 7.91 13.64
CA ASP A 82 2.14 8.61 13.77
C ASP A 82 3.10 8.32 12.60
N ARG A 83 2.89 7.23 11.87
CA ARG A 83 3.69 6.83 10.71
C ARG A 83 3.11 7.28 9.38
N ALA A 84 1.98 8.00 9.37
CA ALA A 84 1.38 8.50 8.14
C ALA A 84 2.27 9.56 7.44
N ASP A 85 2.93 10.44 8.20
CA ASP A 85 3.88 11.41 7.63
C ASP A 85 5.27 10.78 7.49
N TRP A 86 5.74 10.67 6.24
CA TRP A 86 7.09 10.17 5.93
C TRP A 86 8.21 11.04 6.51
N ARG A 87 7.96 12.33 6.77
CA ARG A 87 8.95 13.23 7.36
C ARG A 87 9.21 12.92 8.82
N ASP A 88 8.19 12.43 9.51
CA ASP A 88 8.21 12.14 10.94
C ASP A 88 8.37 10.63 11.21
N CYS A 89 8.09 9.77 10.22
CA CYS A 89 8.35 8.34 10.24
C CYS A 89 9.84 8.01 10.02
N LYS A 90 10.71 8.52 10.87
CA LYS A 90 12.16 8.25 10.84
C LYS A 90 12.58 7.44 12.07
N ILE A 91 13.54 6.55 11.86
CA ILE A 91 14.24 5.84 12.93
C ILE A 91 15.75 6.09 12.78
N SER A 92 16.55 5.66 13.75
CA SER A 92 18.00 5.85 13.65
C SER A 92 18.61 4.98 12.54
N LYS A 93 19.75 5.42 11.99
CA LYS A 93 20.48 4.64 10.97
C LYS A 93 20.85 3.24 11.46
N GLU A 94 21.11 3.08 12.75
CA GLU A 94 21.43 1.79 13.38
C GLU A 94 20.21 0.86 13.34
N GLU A 95 19.03 1.35 13.75
CA GLU A 95 17.78 0.60 13.67
C GLU A 95 17.41 0.22 12.24
N GLU A 96 17.55 1.15 11.27
CA GLU A 96 17.35 0.85 9.85
C GLU A 96 18.29 -0.27 9.37
N THR A 97 19.55 -0.22 9.79
CA THR A 97 20.57 -1.20 9.41
C THR A 97 20.23 -2.59 9.95
N ASP A 98 19.77 -2.67 11.19
CA ASP A 98 19.45 -3.94 11.83
C ASP A 98 18.14 -4.53 11.31
N LEU A 99 17.11 -3.72 11.03
CA LEU A 99 15.90 -4.16 10.34
C LEU A 99 16.22 -4.73 8.95
N ALA A 100 17.12 -4.10 8.20
CA ALA A 100 17.54 -4.59 6.88
C ALA A 100 18.28 -5.93 6.97
N LYS A 101 19.17 -6.12 7.96
CA LYS A 101 19.85 -7.41 8.19
C LYS A 101 18.85 -8.50 8.58
N GLN A 102 17.93 -8.18 9.48
CA GLN A 102 16.90 -9.12 9.93
C GLN A 102 16.05 -9.58 8.74
N PHE A 103 15.52 -8.64 7.95
CA PHE A 103 14.72 -8.96 6.77
C PHE A 103 15.49 -9.85 5.79
N ARG A 104 16.78 -9.56 5.52
CA ARG A 104 17.62 -10.39 4.65
C ARG A 104 17.74 -11.83 5.16
N ASN A 105 17.92 -12.00 6.47
CA ASN A 105 18.01 -13.32 7.07
C ASN A 105 16.68 -14.07 7.02
N ASP A 106 15.58 -13.39 7.34
CA ASP A 106 14.22 -13.96 7.35
C ASP A 106 13.77 -14.35 5.94
N PHE A 107 14.18 -13.60 4.92
CA PHE A 107 13.81 -13.85 3.52
C PHE A 107 14.71 -14.90 2.82
N LYS A 108 15.78 -15.38 3.49
CA LYS A 108 16.82 -16.20 2.86
C LYS A 108 16.30 -17.47 2.18
N GLU A 109 15.28 -18.11 2.72
CA GLU A 109 14.70 -19.34 2.15
C GLU A 109 13.92 -19.10 0.84
N PHE A 110 13.55 -17.85 0.54
CA PHE A 110 12.75 -17.47 -0.62
C PHE A 110 13.56 -16.79 -1.72
N ASP A 111 14.82 -16.44 -1.45
CA ASP A 111 15.67 -15.74 -2.40
C ASP A 111 16.32 -16.73 -3.38
N PHE A 112 15.88 -16.65 -4.64
CA PHE A 112 16.35 -17.49 -5.74
C PHE A 112 17.64 -16.98 -6.38
N THR A 113 18.18 -15.84 -5.91
CA THR A 113 19.40 -15.21 -6.43
C THR A 113 20.64 -15.42 -5.56
N VAL A 114 20.49 -16.09 -4.42
CA VAL A 114 21.57 -16.45 -3.48
C VAL A 114 22.31 -17.72 -3.91
#